data_AF-Q9CYV5-F1
#
_entry.id   AF-Q9CYV5-F1
#
_cell.length_a   1.000
_cell.length_b   1.000
_cell.length_c   1.000
_cell.angle_alpha   90.00
_cell.angle_beta   90.00
_cell.angle_gamma   90.00
#
_symmetry.space_group_name_H-M   'P 1'
#
loop_
_entity.id
_entity.type
_entity.pdbx_description
1 polymer ?
#
loop_
_entity_poly.entity_id
_entity_poly.type
_entity_poly.pdbx_seq_one_letter_code
_entity_poly.pdbx_strand_id
1 'polypeptide(L)'
;MAALSKSIPHNCYEIGHTWHPSCRVSFLQITWGALEESLRIYAPLYLIAAVLRKRKLEYYLYKLLPEILQSASFLTANGALYITFFCILRKILGKFYSWTPGFGAALPASYVAILIERKSRRGLLTIYMANLATETLFRMGVARGTITTLRNGEVLLFCITAAMYMFFFRCKDGLKGFTFSALRFIVGKEEIPTHSYSPETAYAKVEQKREKHKGTPRAMSIIALVRTLVDSVCKHGPRHRCCKHYEDNCISYCIKGFIRMFSVGYLIQCCLRIPSAFRHLFTEPSRLLSLFYNKENFQLGAFLGSFVSIYKGTSCFLRWIRNLDDELHAIVAGFLAGVSMMFYKSTTISMYLASKLVETMYFKGIEAGKVPYFPQADTIIYSISTAICFHAAVMEVQNLRPSYWKFLLRLTKGRFALMNRKALDVFGTGASREFHNFIPRLDPRYTVVTPELPIDFS
;
A
#
# COMPACT_ATOMS: atom_id res chain seq x y z
N MET A 1 -2.09 -27.19 19.99
CA MET A 1 -0.89 -27.94 19.56
C MET A 1 -1.20 -29.22 18.76
N ALA A 2 -2.36 -29.88 18.95
CA ALA A 2 -2.71 -31.10 18.20
C ALA A 2 -2.82 -30.95 16.66
N ALA A 3 -3.06 -29.74 16.13
CA ALA A 3 -3.14 -29.51 14.68
C ALA A 3 -1.78 -29.52 13.97
N LEU A 4 -0.68 -29.19 14.69
CA LEU A 4 0.66 -29.16 14.12
C LEU A 4 1.30 -30.56 14.03
N SER A 5 0.88 -31.50 14.88
CA SER A 5 1.36 -32.88 14.88
C SER A 5 0.63 -33.78 13.88
N LYS A 6 -0.57 -33.38 13.43
CA LYS A 6 -1.26 -34.07 12.33
C LYS A 6 -0.35 -34.07 11.10
N SER A 7 -0.23 -35.22 10.46
CA SER A 7 0.59 -35.42 9.27
C SER A 7 -0.15 -36.24 8.23
N ILE A 8 0.10 -35.98 6.96
CA ILE A 8 -0.40 -36.79 5.85
C ILE A 8 0.75 -37.53 5.16
N PRO A 9 0.59 -38.83 4.82
CA PRO A 9 1.67 -39.67 4.27
C PRO A 9 1.87 -39.52 2.75
N HIS A 10 1.26 -38.51 2.11
CA HIS A 10 1.35 -38.30 0.67
C HIS A 10 2.73 -37.80 0.24
N ASN A 11 3.20 -38.13 -0.94
CA ASN A 11 4.41 -37.62 -1.58
C ASN A 11 4.17 -36.27 -2.28
N CYS A 12 5.23 -35.66 -2.83
CA CYS A 12 5.15 -34.35 -3.46
C CYS A 12 4.37 -34.32 -4.78
N TYR A 13 4.28 -35.44 -5.49
CA TYR A 13 3.43 -35.59 -6.68
C TYR A 13 1.95 -35.57 -6.31
N GLU A 14 1.56 -36.30 -5.26
CA GLU A 14 0.18 -36.39 -4.80
C GLU A 14 -0.38 -35.07 -4.26
N ILE A 15 0.47 -34.18 -3.74
CA ILE A 15 0.06 -32.89 -3.18
C ILE A 15 0.41 -31.72 -4.09
N GLY A 16 1.70 -31.51 -4.36
CA GLY A 16 2.25 -30.24 -4.86
C GLY A 16 2.27 -30.12 -6.38
N HIS A 17 2.79 -31.16 -7.06
CA HIS A 17 3.01 -31.15 -8.50
C HIS A 17 2.27 -32.27 -9.23
N THR A 18 0.96 -32.34 -8.97
CA THR A 18 0.00 -33.36 -9.45
C THR A 18 -0.06 -33.52 -10.98
N TRP A 19 0.45 -32.56 -11.74
CA TRP A 19 0.50 -32.64 -13.21
C TRP A 19 1.66 -33.47 -13.75
N HIS A 20 2.72 -33.74 -12.96
CA HIS A 20 3.85 -34.54 -13.42
C HIS A 20 4.59 -35.22 -12.24
N PRO A 21 4.89 -36.54 -12.32
CA PRO A 21 5.48 -37.29 -11.20
C PRO A 21 6.92 -36.87 -10.87
N SER A 22 7.71 -36.45 -11.86
CA SER A 22 9.09 -36.01 -11.65
C SER A 22 9.18 -34.59 -11.07
N CYS A 23 9.80 -34.46 -9.89
CA CYS A 23 10.09 -33.17 -9.25
C CYS A 23 10.94 -32.25 -10.14
N ARG A 24 11.90 -32.80 -10.90
CA ARG A 24 12.80 -32.03 -11.77
C ARG A 24 12.04 -31.37 -12.91
N VAL A 25 11.13 -32.11 -13.54
CA VAL A 25 10.30 -31.58 -14.63
C VAL A 25 9.37 -30.50 -14.10
N SER A 26 8.74 -30.72 -12.95
CA SER A 26 7.90 -29.72 -12.30
C SER A 26 8.67 -28.44 -11.96
N PHE A 27 9.90 -28.56 -11.45
CA PHE A 27 10.79 -27.43 -11.24
C PHE A 27 11.05 -26.63 -12.53
N LEU A 28 11.43 -27.31 -13.62
CA LEU A 28 11.73 -26.65 -14.90
C LEU A 28 10.49 -25.94 -15.46
N GLN A 29 9.32 -26.57 -15.40
CA GLN A 29 8.07 -26.00 -15.88
C GLN A 29 7.64 -24.75 -15.10
N ILE A 30 7.77 -24.77 -13.77
CA ILE A 30 7.47 -23.61 -12.93
C ILE A 30 8.49 -22.50 -13.16
N THR A 31 9.78 -22.84 -13.28
CA THR A 31 10.86 -21.88 -13.55
C THR A 31 10.64 -21.16 -14.89
N TRP A 32 10.32 -21.91 -15.95
CA TRP A 32 10.05 -21.35 -17.27
C TRP A 32 8.85 -20.39 -17.24
N GLY A 33 7.72 -20.84 -16.66
CA GLY A 33 6.52 -20.01 -16.53
C GLY A 33 6.78 -18.73 -15.73
N ALA A 34 7.56 -18.84 -14.65
CA ALA A 34 7.90 -17.71 -13.80
C ALA A 34 8.85 -16.73 -14.50
N LEU A 35 9.82 -17.21 -15.29
CA LEU A 35 10.72 -16.38 -16.08
C LEU A 35 9.96 -15.54 -17.10
N GLU A 36 9.09 -16.17 -17.89
CA GLU A 36 8.30 -15.50 -18.91
C GLU A 36 7.43 -14.36 -18.32
N GLU A 37 6.68 -14.65 -17.25
CA GLU A 37 5.81 -13.65 -16.62
C GLU A 37 6.63 -12.57 -15.90
N SER A 38 7.79 -12.92 -15.32
CA SER A 38 8.66 -11.93 -14.67
C SER A 38 9.23 -10.91 -15.66
N LEU A 39 9.65 -11.35 -16.85
CA LEU A 39 10.11 -10.47 -17.93
C LEU A 39 8.96 -9.59 -18.43
N ARG A 40 7.76 -10.17 -18.59
CA ARG A 40 6.57 -9.44 -19.01
C ARG A 40 6.19 -8.31 -18.04
N ILE A 41 6.44 -8.49 -16.74
CA ILE A 41 6.15 -7.47 -15.72
C ILE A 41 7.28 -6.43 -15.63
N TYR A 42 8.54 -6.87 -15.54
CA TYR A 42 9.64 -5.96 -15.25
C TYR A 42 10.13 -5.19 -16.48
N ALA A 43 10.10 -5.77 -17.69
CA ALA A 43 10.59 -5.05 -18.87
C ALA A 43 9.80 -3.74 -19.14
N PRO A 44 8.44 -3.74 -19.16
CA PRO A 44 7.68 -2.51 -19.34
C PRO A 44 7.84 -1.54 -18.16
N LEU A 45 7.86 -2.04 -16.93
CA LEU A 45 7.98 -1.21 -15.73
C LEU A 45 9.29 -0.41 -15.73
N TYR A 46 10.41 -1.08 -16.04
CA TYR A 46 11.72 -0.43 -16.08
C TYR A 46 11.86 0.49 -17.29
N LEU A 47 11.30 0.12 -18.44
CA LEU A 47 11.29 0.96 -19.63
C LEU A 47 10.52 2.27 -19.38
N ILE A 48 9.29 2.18 -18.86
CA ILE A 48 8.47 3.36 -18.52
C ILE A 48 9.18 4.21 -17.47
N ALA A 49 9.75 3.60 -16.42
CA ALA A 49 10.49 4.34 -15.40
C ALA A 49 11.73 5.04 -15.96
N ALA A 50 12.43 4.44 -16.93
CA ALA A 50 13.58 5.04 -17.60
C ALA A 50 13.19 6.25 -18.45
N VAL A 51 12.09 6.13 -19.19
CA VAL A 51 11.54 7.21 -20.03
C VAL A 51 11.06 8.38 -19.16
N LEU A 52 10.27 8.11 -18.12
CA LEU A 52 9.76 9.15 -17.22
C LEU A 52 10.87 9.90 -16.47
N ARG A 53 11.97 9.21 -16.15
CA ARG A 53 13.14 9.83 -15.49
C ARG A 53 14.11 10.47 -16.47
N LYS A 54 13.81 10.50 -17.77
CA LYS A 54 14.67 11.06 -18.84
C LYS A 54 16.12 10.58 -18.72
N ARG A 55 16.31 9.26 -18.58
CA ARG A 55 17.65 8.66 -18.45
C ARG A 55 18.47 8.88 -19.73
N LYS A 56 19.80 8.97 -19.59
CA LYS A 56 20.75 9.07 -20.72
C LYS A 56 20.79 7.78 -21.54
N LEU A 57 21.21 7.86 -22.80
CA LEU A 57 21.34 6.71 -23.71
C LEU A 57 22.19 5.56 -23.13
N GLU A 58 23.29 5.90 -22.44
CA GLU A 58 24.16 4.92 -21.75
C GLU A 58 23.41 4.00 -20.78
N TYR A 59 22.37 4.52 -20.11
CA TYR A 59 21.56 3.71 -19.20
C TYR A 59 20.79 2.62 -19.95
N TYR A 60 20.26 2.94 -21.13
CA TYR A 60 19.50 1.98 -21.94
C TYR A 60 20.40 0.86 -22.46
N LEU A 61 21.64 1.19 -22.83
CA LEU A 61 22.60 0.22 -23.37
C LEU A 61 23.19 -0.68 -22.29
N TYR A 62 23.62 -0.12 -21.14
CA TYR A 62 24.44 -0.86 -20.18
C TYR A 62 23.75 -1.24 -18.87
N LYS A 63 22.70 -0.52 -18.44
CA LYS A 63 22.08 -0.73 -17.11
C LYS A 63 20.67 -1.30 -17.17
N LEU A 64 19.90 -0.95 -18.19
CA LEU A 64 18.50 -1.37 -18.28
C LEU A 64 18.35 -2.89 -18.33
N LEU A 65 19.09 -3.56 -19.22
CA LEU A 65 19.00 -5.01 -19.39
C LEU A 65 19.46 -5.78 -18.14
N PRO A 66 20.63 -5.50 -17.53
CA PRO A 66 21.02 -6.14 -16.27
C PRO A 66 20.02 -5.92 -15.13
N GLU A 67 19.45 -4.72 -15.00
CA GLU A 67 18.46 -4.44 -13.94
C GLU A 67 17.15 -5.22 -14.15
N ILE A 68 16.70 -5.37 -15.41
CA ILE A 68 15.53 -6.18 -15.76
C ILE A 68 15.83 -7.65 -15.46
N LEU A 69 16.97 -8.17 -15.91
CA LEU A 69 17.36 -9.56 -15.70
C LEU A 69 17.53 -9.89 -14.22
N GLN A 70 18.11 -9.00 -13.42
CA GLN A 70 18.22 -9.18 -11.97
C GLN A 70 16.85 -9.26 -11.29
N SER A 71 15.94 -8.36 -11.66
CA SER A 71 14.57 -8.34 -11.11
C SER A 71 13.76 -9.57 -11.54
N ALA A 72 13.90 -9.97 -12.81
CA ALA A 72 13.31 -11.18 -13.35
C ALA A 72 13.83 -12.42 -12.61
N SER A 73 15.16 -12.53 -12.47
CA SER A 73 15.82 -13.62 -11.75
C SER A 73 15.36 -13.74 -10.31
N PHE A 74 15.19 -12.62 -9.59
CA PHE A 74 14.61 -12.61 -8.24
C PHE A 74 13.23 -13.28 -8.21
N LEU A 75 12.32 -12.85 -9.07
CA LEU A 75 10.94 -13.35 -9.04
C LEU A 75 10.85 -14.79 -9.53
N THR A 76 11.62 -15.15 -10.57
CA THR A 76 11.77 -16.52 -11.05
C THR A 76 12.33 -17.44 -9.97
N ALA A 77 13.40 -17.01 -9.28
CA ALA A 77 14.00 -17.76 -8.19
C ALA A 77 13.02 -18.00 -7.06
N ASN A 78 12.16 -17.03 -6.72
CA ASN A 78 11.15 -17.23 -5.68
C ASN A 78 10.19 -18.39 -6.02
N GLY A 79 9.67 -18.43 -7.25
CA GLY A 79 8.81 -19.54 -7.71
C GLY A 79 9.55 -20.88 -7.82
N ALA A 80 10.76 -20.87 -8.38
CA ALA A 80 11.59 -22.05 -8.58
C ALA A 80 12.08 -22.67 -7.26
N LEU A 81 12.53 -21.82 -6.33
CA LEU A 81 12.98 -22.26 -5.02
C LEU A 81 11.82 -22.73 -4.15
N TYR A 82 10.63 -22.13 -4.25
CA TYR A 82 9.47 -22.61 -3.51
C TYR A 82 9.16 -24.08 -3.81
N ILE A 83 9.03 -24.45 -5.09
CA ILE A 83 8.76 -25.85 -5.47
C ILE A 83 9.93 -26.78 -5.10
N THR A 84 11.17 -26.28 -5.15
CA THR A 84 12.36 -27.02 -4.73
C THR A 84 12.35 -27.31 -3.23
N PHE A 85 12.14 -26.30 -2.40
CA PHE A 85 12.07 -26.46 -0.94
C PHE A 85 10.84 -27.25 -0.50
N PHE A 86 9.72 -27.16 -1.21
CA PHE A 86 8.55 -28.01 -1.01
C PHE A 86 8.91 -29.50 -1.13
N CYS A 87 9.62 -29.88 -2.20
CA CYS A 87 10.03 -31.26 -2.42
C CYS A 87 11.15 -31.70 -1.45
N ILE A 88 12.10 -30.80 -1.14
CA ILE A 88 13.18 -31.09 -0.18
C ILE A 88 12.61 -31.33 1.22
N LEU A 89 11.72 -30.47 1.71
CA LEU A 89 11.09 -30.63 3.01
C LEU A 89 10.31 -31.94 3.10
N ARG A 90 9.60 -32.32 2.02
CA ARG A 90 8.92 -33.60 1.97
C ARG A 90 9.89 -34.79 2.03
N LYS A 91 11.05 -34.68 1.38
CA LYS A 91 12.08 -35.72 1.40
C LYS A 91 12.73 -35.85 2.78
N ILE A 92 12.98 -34.73 3.46
CA ILE A 92 13.61 -34.70 4.79
C ILE A 92 12.64 -35.22 5.87
N LEU A 93 11.40 -34.74 5.87
CA LEU A 93 10.43 -35.03 6.94
C LEU A 93 9.65 -36.34 6.72
N GLY A 94 9.69 -36.91 5.50
CA GLY A 94 8.98 -38.14 5.18
C GLY A 94 7.44 -38.04 5.13
N LYS A 95 6.85 -36.94 5.60
CA LYS A 95 5.41 -36.65 5.63
C LYS A 95 5.16 -35.14 5.48
N PHE A 96 3.93 -34.74 5.18
CA PHE A 96 3.53 -33.32 5.23
C PHE A 96 2.80 -33.01 6.53
N TYR A 97 3.22 -31.93 7.19
CA TYR A 97 2.51 -31.29 8.29
C TYR A 97 1.83 -30.01 7.80
N SER A 98 0.84 -29.50 8.53
CA SER A 98 0.06 -28.30 8.15
C SER A 98 0.92 -27.09 7.71
N TRP A 99 2.08 -26.87 8.33
CA TRP A 99 2.95 -25.73 8.01
C TRP A 99 3.91 -25.98 6.85
N THR A 100 4.21 -27.23 6.51
CA THR A 100 5.29 -27.59 5.58
C THR A 100 5.01 -27.22 4.11
N PRO A 101 3.81 -27.48 3.53
CA PRO A 101 3.51 -27.11 2.14
C PRO A 101 3.63 -25.61 1.86
N GLY A 102 3.25 -24.78 2.82
CA GLY A 102 3.16 -23.33 2.64
C GLY A 102 4.34 -22.61 3.28
N PHE A 103 4.24 -22.37 4.59
CA PHE A 103 5.20 -21.56 5.33
C PHE A 103 6.61 -22.14 5.27
N GLY A 104 6.75 -23.44 5.52
CA GLY A 104 8.04 -24.13 5.56
C GLY A 104 8.80 -24.04 4.24
N ALA A 105 8.12 -24.26 3.11
CA ALA A 105 8.74 -24.19 1.79
C ALA A 105 9.05 -22.74 1.35
N ALA A 106 8.14 -21.81 1.62
CA ALA A 106 8.25 -20.44 1.16
C ALA A 106 9.27 -19.60 1.94
N LEU A 107 9.49 -19.87 3.23
CA LEU A 107 10.43 -19.10 4.06
C LEU A 107 11.88 -19.14 3.54
N PRO A 108 12.54 -20.30 3.37
CA PRO A 108 13.89 -20.36 2.82
C PRO A 108 13.93 -19.92 1.34
N ALA A 109 12.89 -20.25 0.55
CA ALA A 109 12.80 -19.86 -0.86
C ALA A 109 12.85 -18.33 -1.04
N SER A 110 12.00 -17.62 -0.30
CA SER A 110 11.88 -16.17 -0.37
C SER A 110 13.08 -15.45 0.26
N TYR A 111 13.69 -16.04 1.30
CA TYR A 111 14.95 -15.53 1.87
C TYR A 111 16.08 -15.55 0.84
N VAL A 112 16.28 -16.66 0.14
CA VAL A 112 17.32 -16.74 -0.90
C VAL A 112 16.96 -15.85 -2.10
N ALA A 113 15.70 -15.85 -2.52
CA ALA A 113 15.27 -15.05 -3.66
C ALA A 113 15.53 -13.56 -3.44
N ILE A 114 15.13 -12.98 -2.30
CA ILE A 114 15.26 -11.53 -2.08
C ILE A 114 16.72 -11.03 -2.06
N LEU A 115 17.69 -11.92 -1.78
CA LEU A 115 19.11 -11.60 -1.86
C LEU A 115 19.59 -11.38 -3.31
N ILE A 116 18.89 -11.92 -4.31
CA ILE A 116 19.17 -11.68 -5.74
C ILE A 116 18.75 -10.26 -6.13
N GLU A 117 17.68 -9.73 -5.54
CA GLU A 117 17.17 -8.39 -5.84
C GLU A 117 18.10 -7.30 -5.30
N ARG A 118 18.14 -6.15 -5.97
CA ARG A 118 18.98 -5.01 -5.57
C ARG A 118 18.54 -4.40 -4.24
N LYS A 119 19.51 -4.03 -3.40
CA LYS A 119 19.28 -3.49 -2.04
C LYS A 119 18.33 -2.27 -2.02
N SER A 120 18.36 -1.43 -3.06
CA SER A 120 17.49 -0.24 -3.15
C SER A 120 15.99 -0.55 -3.32
N ARG A 121 15.61 -1.75 -3.76
CA ARG A 121 14.19 -2.15 -3.90
C ARG A 121 13.68 -3.01 -2.75
N ARG A 122 14.56 -3.70 -2.03
CA ARG A 122 14.19 -4.67 -0.99
C ARG A 122 13.25 -4.05 0.04
N GLY A 123 13.51 -2.83 0.50
CA GLY A 123 12.62 -2.12 1.43
C GLY A 123 11.20 -1.93 0.89
N LEU A 124 11.03 -1.50 -0.37
CA LEU A 124 9.71 -1.32 -0.97
C LEU A 124 8.95 -2.65 -1.13
N LEU A 125 9.63 -3.69 -1.60
CA LEU A 125 9.08 -5.04 -1.73
C LEU A 125 8.67 -5.62 -0.37
N THR A 126 9.50 -5.41 0.65
CA THR A 126 9.26 -5.84 2.02
C THR A 126 7.98 -5.20 2.56
N ILE A 127 7.81 -3.89 2.40
CA ILE A 127 6.63 -3.18 2.88
C ILE A 127 5.37 -3.63 2.14
N TYR A 128 5.47 -3.83 0.82
CA TYR A 128 4.37 -4.37 0.03
C TYR A 128 3.95 -5.75 0.54
N MET A 129 4.92 -6.66 0.72
CA MET A 129 4.64 -8.02 1.14
C MET A 129 4.16 -8.08 2.60
N ALA A 130 4.72 -7.28 3.49
CA ALA A 130 4.30 -7.16 4.87
C ALA A 130 2.85 -6.67 4.96
N ASN A 131 2.47 -5.64 4.20
CA ASN A 131 1.09 -5.17 4.16
C ASN A 131 0.12 -6.26 3.70
N LEU A 132 0.50 -7.00 2.66
CA LEU A 132 -0.30 -8.11 2.16
C LEU A 132 -0.42 -9.24 3.18
N ALA A 133 0.67 -9.57 3.88
CA ALA A 133 0.70 -10.59 4.92
C ALA A 133 -0.17 -10.17 6.12
N THR A 134 -0.07 -8.93 6.58
CA THR A 134 -0.92 -8.40 7.68
C THR A 134 -2.39 -8.42 7.30
N GLU A 135 -2.75 -8.00 6.07
CA GLU A 135 -4.13 -8.09 5.57
C GLU A 135 -4.62 -9.54 5.54
N THR A 136 -3.77 -10.47 5.11
CA THR A 136 -4.09 -11.90 5.04
C THR A 136 -4.27 -12.49 6.43
N LEU A 137 -3.37 -12.20 7.38
CA LEU A 137 -3.49 -12.63 8.77
C LEU A 137 -4.76 -12.09 9.44
N PHE A 138 -5.10 -10.83 9.18
CA PHE A 138 -6.34 -10.24 9.67
C PHE A 138 -7.56 -10.99 9.12
N ARG A 139 -7.62 -11.23 7.81
CA ARG A 139 -8.70 -12.01 7.18
C ARG A 139 -8.79 -13.43 7.72
N MET A 140 -7.65 -14.11 7.92
CA MET A 140 -7.59 -15.43 8.55
C MET A 140 -8.12 -15.40 9.98
N GLY A 141 -7.73 -14.40 10.78
CA GLY A 141 -8.21 -14.22 12.15
C GLY A 141 -9.72 -13.97 12.22
N VAL A 142 -10.27 -13.22 11.25
CA VAL A 142 -11.71 -13.00 11.11
C VAL A 142 -12.43 -14.29 10.70
N ALA A 143 -11.91 -15.00 9.68
CA ALA A 143 -12.51 -16.25 9.20
C ALA A 143 -12.52 -17.36 10.26
N ARG A 144 -11.52 -17.36 11.16
CA ARG A 144 -11.41 -18.29 12.29
C ARG A 144 -12.20 -17.84 13.53
N GLY A 145 -12.89 -16.69 13.47
CA GLY A 145 -13.65 -16.13 14.59
C GLY A 145 -12.79 -15.61 15.75
N THR A 146 -11.46 -15.49 15.58
CA THR A 146 -10.55 -14.97 16.61
C THR A 146 -10.58 -13.45 16.69
N ILE A 147 -10.84 -12.78 15.57
CA ILE A 147 -10.86 -11.32 15.46
C ILE A 147 -12.23 -10.88 14.98
N THR A 148 -12.90 -10.00 15.72
CA THR A 148 -14.14 -9.36 15.26
C THR A 148 -13.80 -8.15 14.39
N THR A 149 -14.56 -7.97 13.31
CA THR A 149 -14.37 -6.80 12.44
C THR A 149 -14.98 -5.57 13.11
N LEU A 150 -14.19 -4.50 13.21
CA LEU A 150 -14.70 -3.20 13.64
C LEU A 150 -15.34 -2.50 12.44
N ARG A 151 -16.57 -2.01 12.60
CA ARG A 151 -17.25 -1.21 11.58
C ARG A 151 -16.41 0.05 11.29
N ASN A 152 -15.99 0.22 10.03
CA ASN A 152 -15.08 1.28 9.58
C ASN A 152 -13.69 1.24 10.26
N GLY A 153 -13.17 0.05 10.60
CA GLY A 153 -11.85 -0.10 11.21
C GLY A 153 -10.71 0.54 10.40
N GLU A 154 -10.82 0.57 9.07
CA GLU A 154 -9.86 1.25 8.19
C GLU A 154 -9.83 2.78 8.38
N VAL A 155 -10.96 3.38 8.77
CA VAL A 155 -11.05 4.80 9.09
C VAL A 155 -10.40 5.07 10.43
N LEU A 156 -10.67 4.25 11.45
CA LEU A 156 -10.03 4.37 12.76
C LEU A 156 -8.50 4.23 12.66
N LEU A 157 -8.03 3.25 11.90
CA LEU A 157 -6.59 3.06 11.62
C LEU A 157 -6.00 4.31 10.96
N PHE A 158 -6.71 4.89 9.99
CA PHE A 158 -6.28 6.12 9.34
C PHE A 158 -6.28 7.32 10.31
N CYS A 159 -7.27 7.45 11.20
CA CYS A 159 -7.30 8.51 12.21
C CYS A 159 -6.06 8.47 13.12
N ILE A 160 -5.72 7.30 13.64
CA ILE A 160 -4.53 7.11 14.48
C ILE A 160 -3.25 7.42 13.68
N THR A 161 -3.19 6.91 12.44
CA THR A 161 -2.04 7.12 11.55
C THR A 161 -1.86 8.60 11.20
N ALA A 162 -2.95 9.30 10.88
CA ALA A 162 -2.96 10.72 10.56
C ALA A 162 -2.56 11.58 11.76
N ALA A 163 -3.07 11.27 12.96
CA ALA A 163 -2.68 11.94 14.20
C ALA A 163 -1.16 11.91 14.41
N MET A 164 -0.55 10.72 14.25
CA MET A 164 0.89 10.55 14.42
C MET A 164 1.70 11.21 13.30
N TYR A 165 1.26 11.13 12.05
CA TYR A 165 1.93 11.84 10.95
C TYR A 165 1.90 13.35 11.15
N MET A 166 0.77 13.90 11.58
CA MET A 166 0.65 15.34 11.82
C MET A 166 1.48 15.78 13.01
N PHE A 167 1.53 14.98 14.07
CA PHE A 167 2.44 15.21 15.19
C PHE A 167 3.89 15.27 14.73
N PHE A 168 4.38 14.25 14.01
CA PHE A 168 5.74 14.27 13.48
C PHE A 168 5.98 15.36 12.43
N PHE A 169 4.95 15.87 11.78
CA PHE A 169 5.07 16.96 10.81
C PHE A 169 5.32 18.28 11.52
N ARG A 170 4.77 18.46 12.73
CA ARG A 170 5.07 19.60 13.57
C ARG A 170 6.39 19.44 14.32
N CYS A 171 6.72 18.27 14.85
CA CYS A 171 8.00 18.11 15.56
C CYS A 171 9.19 18.53 14.70
N LYS A 172 10.14 19.28 15.29
CA LYS A 172 11.41 19.60 14.65
C LYS A 172 12.12 18.31 14.20
N ASP A 173 12.49 18.25 12.93
CA ASP A 173 13.11 17.07 12.27
C ASP A 173 12.30 15.77 12.40
N GLY A 174 10.97 15.87 12.59
CA GLY A 174 10.12 14.69 12.82
C GLY A 174 9.84 13.85 11.58
N LEU A 175 9.80 14.46 10.39
CA LEU A 175 9.60 13.80 9.10
C LEU A 175 10.64 14.30 8.09
N LYS A 176 11.15 13.38 7.27
CA LYS A 176 12.15 13.66 6.23
C LYS A 176 11.65 13.23 4.84
N GLY A 177 12.22 13.82 3.79
CA GLY A 177 12.03 13.38 2.40
C GLY A 177 10.63 13.60 1.83
N PHE A 178 10.15 12.62 1.06
CA PHE A 178 8.90 12.71 0.30
C PHE A 178 7.67 12.96 1.19
N THR A 179 7.58 12.28 2.34
CA THR A 179 6.42 12.40 3.24
C THR A 179 6.28 13.80 3.81
N PHE A 180 7.41 14.43 4.21
CA PHE A 180 7.41 15.82 4.65
C PHE A 180 6.98 16.77 3.52
N SER A 181 7.52 16.59 2.31
CA SER A 181 7.16 17.41 1.17
C SER A 181 5.68 17.27 0.80
N ALA A 182 5.13 16.05 0.86
CA ALA A 182 3.73 15.77 0.58
C ALA A 182 2.81 16.43 1.62
N LEU A 183 3.08 16.27 2.91
CA LEU A 183 2.29 16.91 3.97
C LEU A 183 2.41 18.44 3.93
N ARG A 184 3.59 18.97 3.65
CA ARG A 184 3.80 20.42 3.44
C ARG A 184 2.98 20.96 2.27
N PHE A 185 2.84 20.19 1.19
CA PHE A 185 2.01 20.57 0.05
C PHE A 185 0.51 20.52 0.37
N ILE A 186 0.09 19.47 1.09
CA ILE A 186 -1.32 19.22 1.46
C ILE A 186 -1.79 20.26 2.48
N VAL A 187 -1.09 20.37 3.60
CA VAL A 187 -1.49 21.18 4.76
C VAL A 187 -1.09 22.65 4.57
N GLY A 188 0.13 22.90 4.12
CA GLY A 188 0.68 24.24 3.95
C GLY A 188 1.86 24.55 4.88
N LYS A 189 2.57 25.64 4.58
CA LYS A 189 3.81 26.04 5.28
C LYS A 189 3.55 26.68 6.64
N GLU A 190 2.38 27.25 6.84
CA GLU A 190 2.01 27.99 8.06
C GLU A 190 1.81 27.08 9.27
N GLU A 191 1.69 25.77 9.05
CA GLU A 191 1.48 24.78 10.12
C GLU A 191 2.78 24.21 10.69
N ILE A 192 3.94 24.67 10.20
CA ILE A 192 5.26 24.30 10.70
C ILE A 192 5.63 25.20 11.91
N PRO A 193 6.19 24.68 13.01
CA PRO A 193 6.65 25.52 14.10
C PRO A 193 7.91 26.30 13.69
N THR A 194 7.77 27.60 13.48
CA THR A 194 8.91 28.53 13.52
C THR A 194 9.12 28.94 14.98
N HIS A 195 10.03 28.26 15.68
CA HIS A 195 10.42 28.60 17.05
C HIS A 195 11.16 29.95 17.18
N SER A 196 11.44 30.64 16.07
CA SER A 196 12.42 31.73 16.02
C SER A 196 11.90 33.09 15.55
N TYR A 197 10.58 33.30 15.41
CA TYR A 197 10.03 34.60 14.98
C TYR A 197 8.84 35.03 15.85
N SER A 198 8.92 36.24 16.43
CA SER A 198 7.78 36.87 17.10
C SER A 198 6.61 37.01 16.11
N PRO A 199 5.46 36.37 16.36
CA PRO A 199 4.31 36.38 15.43
C PRO A 199 3.74 37.79 15.23
N GLU A 200 3.93 38.69 16.21
CA GLU A 200 3.45 40.07 16.16
C GLU A 200 4.24 40.92 15.15
N THR A 201 5.56 40.78 15.10
CA THR A 201 6.39 41.51 14.11
C THR A 201 6.13 41.05 12.67
N ALA A 202 5.82 39.77 12.46
CA ALA A 202 5.44 39.25 11.15
C ALA A 202 4.07 39.77 10.70
N TYR A 203 3.08 39.81 11.61
CA TYR A 203 1.76 40.36 11.33
C TYR A 203 1.83 41.86 11.02
N ALA A 204 2.54 42.65 11.83
CA ALA A 204 2.68 44.10 11.63
C ALA A 204 3.33 44.44 10.28
N LYS A 205 4.33 43.65 9.83
CA LYS A 205 4.94 43.82 8.50
C LYS A 205 3.94 43.57 7.36
N VAL A 206 3.07 42.57 7.51
CA VAL A 206 2.04 42.26 6.50
C VAL A 206 0.98 43.35 6.48
N GLU A 207 0.57 43.85 7.63
CA GLU A 207 -0.42 44.91 7.78
C GLU A 207 0.07 46.25 7.21
N GLN A 208 1.30 46.66 7.52
CA GLN A 208 1.94 47.85 6.92
C GLN A 208 2.04 47.75 5.39
N LYS A 209 2.36 46.57 4.85
CA LYS A 209 2.43 46.36 3.40
C LYS A 209 1.05 46.49 2.74
N ARG A 210 -0.02 46.22 3.48
CA ARG A 210 -1.40 46.26 3.02
C ARG A 210 -1.97 47.67 3.01
N GLU A 211 -1.62 48.51 3.98
CA GLU A 211 -1.99 49.94 3.96
C GLU A 211 -1.39 50.68 2.76
N LYS A 212 -0.13 50.37 2.40
CA LYS A 212 0.52 50.92 1.19
C LYS A 212 -0.18 50.55 -0.13
N HIS A 213 -1.02 49.53 -0.16
CA HIS A 213 -1.64 49.01 -1.39
C HIS A 213 -3.10 49.43 -1.60
N LYS A 214 -3.68 50.27 -0.72
CA LYS A 214 -5.00 50.88 -0.95
C LYS A 214 -4.90 52.03 -1.98
N GLY A 215 -4.60 51.66 -3.22
CA GLY A 215 -4.78 52.55 -4.37
C GLY A 215 -6.27 52.64 -4.75
N THR A 216 -6.75 53.86 -4.97
CA THR A 216 -8.11 54.21 -5.42
C THR A 216 -8.58 53.37 -6.62
N PRO A 217 -9.71 52.65 -6.55
CA PRO A 217 -10.19 51.89 -7.68
C PRO A 217 -10.94 52.78 -8.69
N ARG A 218 -10.44 52.80 -9.93
CA ARG A 218 -11.19 53.24 -11.11
C ARG A 218 -12.25 52.20 -11.48
N ALA A 219 -13.37 52.67 -12.02
CA ALA A 219 -14.59 51.95 -12.42
C ALA A 219 -14.44 50.41 -12.54
N MET A 220 -14.92 49.69 -11.53
CA MET A 220 -14.84 48.23 -11.45
C MET A 220 -16.13 47.57 -11.92
N SER A 221 -16.01 46.55 -12.77
CA SER A 221 -17.14 45.69 -13.17
C SER A 221 -17.70 44.93 -11.96
N ILE A 222 -18.96 44.47 -12.04
CA ILE A 222 -19.66 43.73 -10.97
C ILE A 222 -18.80 42.56 -10.44
N ILE A 223 -18.06 41.86 -11.31
CA ILE A 223 -17.16 40.75 -10.94
C ILE A 223 -16.01 41.23 -10.04
N ALA A 224 -15.47 42.43 -10.31
CA ALA A 224 -14.39 43.01 -9.55
C ALA A 224 -14.87 43.55 -8.19
N LEU A 225 -16.11 44.05 -8.13
CA LEU A 225 -16.78 44.45 -6.88
C LEU A 225 -17.06 43.24 -5.97
N VAL A 226 -17.59 42.15 -6.53
CA VAL A 226 -17.81 40.89 -5.79
C VAL A 226 -16.48 40.32 -5.29
N ARG A 227 -15.42 40.35 -6.12
CA ARG A 227 -14.07 39.95 -5.67
C ARG A 227 -13.57 40.80 -4.51
N THR A 228 -13.70 42.12 -4.57
CA THR A 228 -13.23 43.00 -3.48
C THR A 228 -14.04 42.82 -2.20
N LEU A 229 -15.35 42.59 -2.29
CA LEU A 229 -16.20 42.24 -1.15
C LEU A 229 -15.77 40.90 -0.52
N VAL A 230 -15.60 39.85 -1.32
CA VAL A 230 -15.15 38.53 -0.85
C VAL A 230 -13.76 38.61 -0.21
N ASP A 231 -12.83 39.35 -0.83
CA ASP A 231 -11.49 39.56 -0.28
C ASP A 231 -11.53 40.36 1.03
N SER A 232 -12.40 41.36 1.12
CA SER A 232 -12.58 42.14 2.34
C SER A 232 -13.11 41.25 3.48
N VAL A 233 -14.15 40.45 3.24
CA VAL A 233 -14.71 39.53 4.24
C VAL A 233 -13.69 38.45 4.63
N CYS A 234 -12.97 37.89 3.66
CA CYS A 234 -11.94 36.88 3.90
C CYS A 234 -10.76 37.40 4.73
N LYS A 235 -10.51 38.70 4.72
CA LYS A 235 -9.36 39.31 5.38
C LYS A 235 -9.68 40.10 6.66
N HIS A 236 -10.94 40.47 6.91
CA HIS A 236 -11.38 41.17 8.14
C HIS A 236 -12.02 40.24 9.18
N GLY A 237 -12.08 38.93 8.91
CA GLY A 237 -12.64 37.99 9.87
C GLY A 237 -11.72 37.70 11.06
N PRO A 238 -12.21 36.96 12.07
CA PRO A 238 -11.48 36.69 13.29
C PRO A 238 -10.21 35.87 13.04
N ARG A 239 -9.07 36.37 13.57
CA ARG A 239 -7.76 35.69 13.57
C ARG A 239 -7.22 35.65 15.01
N HIS A 240 -6.68 34.51 15.40
CA HIS A 240 -5.98 34.40 16.67
C HIS A 240 -4.51 34.84 16.55
N ARG A 241 -3.97 35.44 17.61
CA ARG A 241 -2.55 35.84 17.69
C ARG A 241 -1.57 34.70 17.41
N CYS A 242 -1.88 33.49 17.89
CA CYS A 242 -1.03 32.30 17.71
C CYS A 242 -1.13 31.66 16.31
N CYS A 243 -2.04 32.14 15.45
CA CYS A 243 -2.19 31.60 14.10
C CYS A 243 -1.25 32.31 13.11
N LYS A 244 -0.46 31.54 12.36
CA LYS A 244 0.57 32.05 11.43
C LYS A 244 0.07 32.47 10.05
N HIS A 245 -1.23 32.34 9.78
CA HIS A 245 -1.85 32.70 8.51
C HIS A 245 -2.16 34.22 8.46
N TYR A 246 -1.13 35.05 8.32
CA TYR A 246 -1.26 36.51 8.46
C TYR A 246 -2.11 37.19 7.38
N GLU A 247 -2.24 36.59 6.21
CA GLU A 247 -2.98 37.17 5.07
C GLU A 247 -4.47 36.82 5.08
N ASP A 248 -4.89 35.84 5.89
CA ASP A 248 -6.22 35.25 5.86
C ASP A 248 -6.83 35.15 7.27
N ASN A 249 -8.15 35.34 7.38
CA ASN A 249 -8.86 34.98 8.60
C ASN A 249 -8.92 33.45 8.78
N CYS A 250 -9.18 32.95 10.01
CA CYS A 250 -9.15 31.50 10.28
C CYS A 250 -10.15 30.70 9.41
N ILE A 251 -11.31 31.27 9.09
CA ILE A 251 -12.37 30.61 8.32
C ILE A 251 -11.97 30.52 6.84
N SER A 252 -11.52 31.62 6.26
CA SER A 252 -11.00 31.73 4.90
C SER A 252 -9.80 30.80 4.72
N TYR A 253 -8.93 30.70 5.72
CA TYR A 253 -7.81 29.77 5.70
C TYR A 253 -8.26 28.30 5.54
N CYS A 254 -9.32 27.91 6.26
CA CYS A 254 -9.90 26.56 6.16
C CYS A 254 -10.57 26.34 4.79
N ILE A 255 -11.38 27.30 4.33
CA ILE A 255 -12.12 27.22 3.06
C ILE A 255 -11.15 27.20 1.86
N LYS A 256 -10.13 28.07 1.83
CA LYS A 256 -9.10 28.07 0.79
C LYS A 256 -8.34 26.74 0.77
N GLY A 257 -8.03 26.20 1.96
CA GLY A 257 -7.43 24.87 2.11
C GLY A 257 -8.32 23.77 1.51
N PHE A 258 -9.61 23.79 1.82
CA PHE A 258 -10.61 22.86 1.29
C PHE A 258 -10.64 22.91 -0.24
N ILE A 259 -10.89 24.09 -0.82
CA ILE A 259 -11.07 24.26 -2.27
C ILE A 259 -9.82 23.80 -3.01
N ARG A 260 -8.63 24.25 -2.58
CA ARG A 260 -7.36 23.88 -3.22
C ARG A 260 -7.17 22.36 -3.26
N MET A 261 -7.30 21.69 -2.12
CA MET A 261 -7.03 20.26 -2.02
C MET A 261 -8.14 19.40 -2.60
N PHE A 262 -9.38 19.89 -2.57
CA PHE A 262 -10.50 19.31 -3.28
C PHE A 262 -10.24 19.30 -4.80
N SER A 263 -9.84 20.45 -5.38
CA SER A 263 -9.53 20.55 -6.81
C SER A 263 -8.38 19.63 -7.22
N VAL A 264 -7.33 19.51 -6.40
CA VAL A 264 -6.21 18.58 -6.65
C VAL A 264 -6.69 17.13 -6.62
N GLY A 265 -7.48 16.74 -5.62
CA GLY A 265 -8.02 15.38 -5.52
C GLY A 265 -8.92 15.01 -6.69
N TYR A 266 -9.80 15.94 -7.08
CA TYR A 266 -10.67 15.79 -8.24
C TYR A 266 -9.85 15.62 -9.53
N LEU A 267 -8.83 16.46 -9.73
CA LEU A 267 -7.96 16.40 -10.91
C LEU A 267 -7.21 15.06 -11.00
N ILE A 268 -6.65 14.56 -9.89
CA ILE A 268 -5.96 13.27 -9.85
C ILE A 268 -6.88 12.15 -10.32
N GLN A 269 -8.13 12.13 -9.84
CA GLN A 269 -9.06 11.06 -10.18
C GLN A 269 -9.55 11.14 -11.62
N CYS A 270 -9.76 12.36 -12.13
CA CYS A 270 -9.96 12.61 -13.54
C CYS A 270 -8.81 12.02 -14.38
N CYS A 271 -7.55 12.33 -14.02
CA CYS A 271 -6.38 11.80 -14.72
C CYS A 271 -6.29 10.26 -14.70
N LEU A 272 -6.60 9.62 -13.58
CA LEU A 272 -6.59 8.16 -13.47
C LEU A 272 -7.63 7.47 -14.36
N ARG A 273 -8.72 8.16 -14.71
CA ARG A 273 -9.76 7.64 -15.60
C ARG A 273 -9.55 7.96 -17.08
N ILE A 274 -8.60 8.82 -17.43
CA ILE A 274 -8.29 9.16 -18.84
C ILE A 274 -7.98 7.90 -19.67
N PRO A 275 -7.15 6.92 -19.22
CA PRO A 275 -6.83 5.77 -20.05
C PRO A 275 -8.05 4.88 -20.37
N SER A 276 -8.98 4.77 -19.43
CA SER A 276 -10.27 4.10 -19.64
C SER A 276 -11.21 4.92 -20.52
N ALA A 277 -11.24 6.25 -20.34
CA ALA A 277 -12.09 7.16 -21.08
C ALA A 277 -11.64 7.32 -22.54
N PHE A 278 -10.34 7.34 -22.81
CA PHE A 278 -9.78 7.52 -24.15
C PHE A 278 -10.21 6.39 -25.09
N ARG A 279 -10.38 5.18 -24.57
CA ARG A 279 -10.95 4.05 -25.32
C ARG A 279 -12.42 4.27 -25.71
N HIS A 280 -13.18 5.00 -24.91
CA HIS A 280 -14.59 5.31 -25.15
C HIS A 280 -14.82 6.64 -25.86
N LEU A 281 -13.85 7.56 -25.84
CA LEU A 281 -13.93 8.87 -26.50
C LEU A 281 -14.12 8.74 -28.02
N PHE A 282 -13.55 7.70 -28.63
CA PHE A 282 -13.75 7.41 -30.05
C PHE A 282 -15.08 6.74 -30.38
N THR A 283 -15.76 6.13 -29.41
CA THR A 283 -17.02 5.42 -29.65
C THR A 283 -18.24 6.26 -29.27
N GLU A 284 -18.21 7.01 -28.15
CA GLU A 284 -19.36 7.79 -27.67
C GLU A 284 -18.91 9.05 -26.88
N PRO A 285 -18.76 10.22 -27.53
CA PRO A 285 -18.26 11.44 -26.87
C PRO A 285 -19.23 12.05 -25.85
N SER A 286 -20.54 11.80 -25.96
CA SER A 286 -21.54 12.30 -25.01
C SER A 286 -21.40 11.70 -23.61
N ARG A 287 -20.85 10.48 -23.48
CA ARG A 287 -20.58 9.84 -22.18
C ARG A 287 -19.35 10.41 -21.47
N LEU A 288 -18.56 11.27 -22.11
CA LEU A 288 -17.38 11.84 -21.47
C LEU A 288 -17.75 12.74 -20.28
N LEU A 289 -18.78 13.58 -20.46
CA LEU A 289 -19.29 14.47 -19.41
C LEU A 289 -19.83 13.68 -18.20
N SER A 290 -20.55 12.58 -18.44
CA SER A 290 -21.02 11.71 -17.36
C SER A 290 -19.88 10.93 -16.69
N LEU A 291 -18.78 10.64 -17.41
CA LEU A 291 -17.60 10.02 -16.84
C LEU A 291 -16.82 10.96 -15.89
N PHE A 292 -16.76 12.25 -16.23
CA PHE A 292 -16.18 13.28 -15.35
C PHE A 292 -17.09 13.58 -14.17
N TYR A 293 -18.41 13.62 -14.38
CA TYR A 293 -19.41 13.75 -13.31
C TYR A 293 -19.73 12.40 -12.63
N ASN A 294 -18.73 11.56 -12.43
CA ASN A 294 -18.92 10.33 -11.68
C ASN A 294 -18.69 10.61 -10.18
N LYS A 295 -19.60 10.12 -9.33
CA LYS A 295 -19.52 10.24 -7.86
C LYS A 295 -18.15 9.83 -7.31
N GLU A 296 -17.50 8.84 -7.92
CA GLU A 296 -16.16 8.41 -7.50
C GLU A 296 -15.10 9.51 -7.63
N ASN A 297 -15.15 10.35 -8.68
CA ASN A 297 -14.19 11.45 -8.87
C ASN A 297 -14.31 12.50 -7.76
N PHE A 298 -15.52 12.66 -7.22
CA PHE A 298 -15.78 13.57 -6.11
C PHE A 298 -15.24 13.03 -4.78
N GLN A 299 -15.20 11.71 -4.58
CA GLN A 299 -14.84 11.11 -3.28
C GLN A 299 -13.40 11.44 -2.84
N LEU A 300 -12.41 11.32 -3.74
CA LEU A 300 -11.02 11.66 -3.38
C LEU A 300 -10.84 13.17 -3.15
N GLY A 301 -11.51 14.00 -3.96
CA GLY A 301 -11.56 15.45 -3.74
C GLY A 301 -12.16 15.79 -2.38
N ALA A 302 -13.32 15.22 -2.05
CA ALA A 302 -13.99 15.41 -0.78
C ALA A 302 -13.11 14.95 0.39
N PHE A 303 -12.47 13.79 0.28
CA PHE A 303 -11.52 13.28 1.27
C PHE A 303 -10.36 14.26 1.52
N LEU A 304 -9.63 14.66 0.48
CA LEU A 304 -8.46 15.54 0.64
C LEU A 304 -8.85 16.95 1.10
N GLY A 305 -9.91 17.52 0.52
CA GLY A 305 -10.42 18.84 0.91
C GLY A 305 -10.87 18.87 2.36
N SER A 306 -11.70 17.91 2.78
CA SER A 306 -12.20 17.85 4.16
C SER A 306 -11.09 17.52 5.15
N PHE A 307 -10.15 16.64 4.82
CA PHE A 307 -8.98 16.35 5.66
C PHE A 307 -8.22 17.63 6.03
N VAL A 308 -7.88 18.46 5.03
CA VAL A 308 -7.14 19.70 5.24
C VAL A 308 -7.97 20.75 5.98
N SER A 309 -9.25 20.88 5.63
CA SER A 309 -10.15 21.83 6.28
C SER A 309 -10.33 21.50 7.78
N ILE A 310 -10.61 20.24 8.11
CA ILE A 310 -10.79 19.78 9.49
C ILE A 310 -9.49 19.93 10.28
N TYR A 311 -8.34 19.58 9.70
CA TYR A 311 -7.05 19.73 10.36
C TYR A 311 -6.75 21.20 10.72
N LYS A 312 -6.92 22.10 9.74
CA LYS A 312 -6.68 23.54 9.93
C LYS A 312 -7.68 24.15 10.90
N GLY A 313 -8.96 23.84 10.74
CA GLY A 313 -10.04 24.34 11.60
C GLY A 313 -9.83 23.93 13.05
N THR A 314 -9.53 22.64 13.28
CA THR A 314 -9.24 22.12 14.62
C THR A 314 -7.97 22.74 15.19
N SER A 315 -6.91 22.89 14.40
CA SER A 315 -5.65 23.51 14.85
C SER A 315 -5.86 24.96 15.27
N CYS A 316 -6.59 25.75 14.47
CA CYS A 316 -6.96 27.12 14.82
C CYS A 316 -7.82 27.16 16.08
N PHE A 317 -8.83 26.29 16.19
CA PHE A 317 -9.68 26.20 17.36
C PHE A 317 -8.90 25.87 18.64
N LEU A 318 -7.96 24.93 18.59
CA LEU A 318 -7.10 24.59 19.72
C LEU A 318 -6.15 25.74 20.10
N ARG A 319 -5.63 26.48 19.11
CA ARG A 319 -4.85 27.70 19.35
C ARG A 319 -5.68 28.80 20.04
N TRP A 320 -6.95 28.94 19.66
CA TRP A 320 -7.90 29.86 20.31
C TRP A 320 -8.11 29.49 21.78
N ILE A 321 -8.36 28.22 22.07
CA ILE A 321 -8.65 27.77 23.45
C ILE A 321 -7.41 27.83 24.33
N ARG A 322 -6.28 27.26 23.87
CA ARG A 322 -5.07 27.12 24.71
C ARG A 322 -4.14 28.32 24.68
N ASN A 323 -4.40 29.30 23.81
CA ASN A 323 -3.53 30.46 23.62
C ASN A 323 -2.04 30.12 23.36
N LEU A 324 -1.78 28.94 22.80
CA LEU A 324 -0.44 28.37 22.58
C LEU A 324 -0.41 27.67 21.21
N ASP A 325 0.73 27.69 20.52
CA ASP A 325 0.97 26.85 19.32
C ASP A 325 1.80 25.62 19.73
N ASP A 326 1.11 24.56 20.16
CA ASP A 326 1.71 23.31 20.63
C ASP A 326 1.74 22.24 19.51
N GLU A 327 2.73 21.36 19.58
CA GLU A 327 2.84 20.19 18.70
C GLU A 327 1.73 19.17 18.99
N LEU A 328 1.31 19.05 20.25
CA LEU A 328 0.24 18.13 20.67
C LEU A 328 -1.12 18.45 20.02
N HIS A 329 -1.35 19.70 19.62
CA HIS A 329 -2.55 20.07 18.87
C HIS A 329 -2.65 19.30 17.55
N ALA A 330 -1.52 18.90 16.96
CA ALA A 330 -1.50 18.15 15.72
C ALA A 330 -1.99 16.70 15.88
N ILE A 331 -1.89 16.11 17.08
CA ILE A 331 -2.45 14.78 17.38
C ILE A 331 -3.97 14.84 17.29
N VAL A 332 -4.58 15.76 18.03
CA VAL A 332 -6.04 15.92 18.08
C VAL A 332 -6.58 16.35 16.71
N ALA A 333 -5.95 17.34 16.08
CA ALA A 333 -6.33 17.80 14.76
C ALA A 333 -6.16 16.72 13.68
N GLY A 334 -5.07 15.94 13.74
CA GLY A 334 -4.82 14.85 12.80
C GLY A 334 -5.80 13.68 12.98
N PHE A 335 -6.16 13.35 14.22
CA PHE A 335 -7.16 12.31 14.50
C PHE A 335 -8.54 12.71 13.96
N LEU A 336 -9.00 13.93 14.24
CA LEU A 336 -10.27 14.45 13.73
C LEU A 336 -10.26 14.60 12.20
N ALA A 337 -9.16 15.08 11.63
CA ALA A 337 -8.99 15.14 10.19
C ALA A 337 -9.10 13.76 9.54
N GLY A 338 -8.60 12.71 10.20
CA GLY A 338 -8.69 11.33 9.73
C GLY A 338 -10.11 10.83 9.47
N VAL A 339 -11.12 11.41 10.12
CA VAL A 339 -12.54 11.07 9.88
C VAL A 339 -12.95 11.35 8.42
N SER A 340 -12.24 12.24 7.71
CA SER A 340 -12.46 12.47 6.28
C SER A 340 -12.35 11.20 5.43
N MET A 341 -11.62 10.18 5.89
CA MET A 341 -11.50 8.87 5.21
C MET A 341 -12.86 8.20 5.01
N MET A 342 -13.91 8.62 5.72
CA MET A 342 -15.29 8.21 5.47
C MET A 342 -15.77 8.52 4.03
N PHE A 343 -15.25 9.58 3.40
CA PHE A 343 -15.58 9.92 2.01
C PHE A 343 -14.91 9.00 1.00
N TYR A 344 -13.71 8.49 1.31
CA TYR A 344 -12.93 7.61 0.43
C TYR A 344 -12.32 6.46 1.24
N LYS A 345 -13.15 5.46 1.56
CA LYS A 345 -12.73 4.32 2.36
C LYS A 345 -11.82 3.40 1.54
N SER A 346 -10.59 3.20 2.02
CA SER A 346 -9.64 2.30 1.38
C SER A 346 -8.70 1.65 2.40
N THR A 347 -8.94 0.37 2.68
CA THR A 347 -8.08 -0.44 3.57
C THR A 347 -6.63 -0.46 3.08
N THR A 348 -6.41 -0.52 1.77
CA THR A 348 -5.05 -0.52 1.20
C THR A 348 -4.29 0.76 1.54
N ILE A 349 -4.93 1.92 1.45
CA ILE A 349 -4.29 3.21 1.75
C ILE A 349 -4.01 3.32 3.26
N SER A 350 -5.00 2.99 4.11
CA SER A 350 -4.82 3.03 5.57
C SER A 350 -3.68 2.13 6.03
N MET A 351 -3.63 0.88 5.54
CA MET A 351 -2.58 -0.07 5.89
C MET A 351 -1.21 0.36 5.39
N TYR A 352 -1.13 0.87 4.15
CA TYR A 352 0.13 1.34 3.59
C TYR A 352 0.71 2.50 4.40
N LEU A 353 -0.12 3.49 4.73
CA LEU A 353 0.30 4.64 5.52
C LEU A 353 0.65 4.24 6.95
N ALA A 354 -0.11 3.34 7.57
CA ALA A 354 0.20 2.82 8.91
C ALA A 354 1.56 2.11 8.93
N SER A 355 1.83 1.24 7.96
CA SER A 355 3.11 0.55 7.88
C SER A 355 4.28 1.49 7.57
N LYS A 356 4.06 2.51 6.73
CA LYS A 356 5.06 3.57 6.50
C LYS A 356 5.31 4.42 7.74
N LEU A 357 4.29 4.63 8.57
CA LEU A 357 4.44 5.31 9.85
C LEU A 357 5.30 4.47 10.80
N VAL A 358 5.02 3.16 10.91
CA VAL A 358 5.82 2.24 11.74
C VAL A 358 7.29 2.22 11.27
N GLU A 359 7.54 2.15 9.97
CA GLU A 359 8.90 2.26 9.40
C GLU A 359 9.58 3.57 9.81
N THR A 360 8.87 4.70 9.70
CA THR A 360 9.40 6.02 10.08
C THR A 360 9.72 6.08 11.57
N MET A 361 8.83 5.56 12.42
CA MET A 361 9.03 5.50 13.86
C MET A 361 10.22 4.62 14.24
N TYR A 362 10.40 3.49 13.56
CA TYR A 362 11.53 2.58 13.78
C TYR A 362 12.87 3.27 13.45
N PHE A 363 13.00 3.89 12.29
CA PHE A 363 14.22 4.62 11.94
C PHE A 363 14.49 5.80 12.86
N LYS A 364 13.44 6.51 13.31
CA LYS A 364 13.60 7.58 14.30
C LYS A 364 14.04 7.03 15.67
N GLY A 365 13.55 5.85 16.04
CA GLY A 365 13.98 5.13 17.23
C GLY A 365 15.45 4.71 17.19
N ILE A 366 15.95 4.34 16.00
CA ILE A 366 17.37 4.08 15.76
C ILE A 366 18.18 5.38 15.87
N GLU A 367 17.75 6.46 15.21
CA GLU A 367 18.42 7.78 15.29
C GLU A 367 18.49 8.29 16.74
N ALA A 368 17.48 7.99 17.56
CA ALA A 368 17.45 8.34 18.98
C ALA A 368 18.22 7.35 19.89
N GLY A 369 18.85 6.31 19.32
CA GLY A 369 19.60 5.30 20.07
C GLY A 369 18.75 4.36 20.94
N LYS A 370 17.42 4.35 20.78
CA LYS A 370 16.49 3.53 21.59
C LYS A 370 16.25 2.14 21.03
N VAL A 371 16.50 1.94 19.74
CA VAL A 371 16.18 0.68 19.03
C VAL A 371 17.40 0.24 18.22
N PRO A 372 17.82 -1.04 18.28
CA PRO A 372 18.97 -1.52 17.53
C PRO A 372 18.70 -1.54 16.02
N TYR A 373 19.72 -1.24 15.22
CA TYR A 373 19.67 -1.39 13.77
C TYR A 373 19.94 -2.85 13.38
N PHE A 374 18.94 -3.49 12.75
CA PHE A 374 19.08 -4.84 12.20
C PHE A 374 19.43 -4.79 10.70
N PRO A 375 20.66 -5.16 10.27
CA PRO A 375 21.12 -4.99 8.88
C PRO A 375 20.32 -5.79 7.83
N GLN A 376 19.66 -6.87 8.24
CA GLN A 376 18.91 -7.78 7.37
C GLN A 376 17.40 -7.79 7.67
N ALA A 377 16.90 -6.76 8.37
CA ALA A 377 15.48 -6.68 8.73
C ALA A 377 14.56 -6.77 7.51
N ASP A 378 14.93 -6.10 6.42
CA ASP A 378 14.18 -6.13 5.16
C ASP A 378 14.02 -7.56 4.62
N THR A 379 15.11 -8.31 4.59
CA THR A 379 15.20 -9.69 4.11
C THR A 379 14.37 -10.63 4.99
N ILE A 380 14.49 -10.52 6.32
CA ILE A 380 13.76 -11.36 7.27
C ILE A 380 12.25 -11.07 7.18
N ILE A 381 11.85 -9.80 7.24
CA ILE A 381 10.44 -9.42 7.17
C ILE A 381 9.84 -9.84 5.83
N TYR A 382 10.55 -9.67 4.71
CA TYR A 382 10.10 -10.13 3.40
C TYR A 382 9.89 -11.64 3.39
N SER A 383 10.84 -12.41 3.92
CA SER A 383 10.76 -13.88 3.92
C SER A 383 9.59 -14.41 4.74
N ILE A 384 9.39 -13.88 5.95
CA ILE A 384 8.27 -14.25 6.83
C ILE A 384 6.94 -13.84 6.21
N SER A 385 6.86 -12.61 5.67
CA SER A 385 5.63 -12.11 5.04
C SER A 385 5.25 -12.91 3.81
N THR A 386 6.23 -13.28 2.98
CA THR A 386 6.01 -14.15 1.81
C THR A 386 5.57 -15.54 2.25
N ALA A 387 6.19 -16.10 3.30
CA ALA A 387 5.84 -17.40 3.84
C ALA A 387 4.41 -17.46 4.37
N ILE A 388 3.95 -16.40 5.04
CA ILE A 388 2.55 -16.25 5.49
C ILE A 388 1.60 -16.24 4.27
N CYS A 389 1.89 -15.44 3.25
CA CYS A 389 1.06 -15.35 2.05
C CYS A 389 0.98 -16.69 1.31
N PHE A 390 2.09 -17.43 1.21
CA PHE A 390 2.10 -18.77 0.61
C PHE A 390 1.39 -19.80 1.48
N HIS A 391 1.49 -19.71 2.81
CA HIS A 391 0.72 -20.56 3.70
C HIS A 391 -0.78 -20.36 3.51
N ALA A 392 -1.25 -19.11 3.41
CA ALA A 392 -2.63 -18.83 3.03
C ALA A 392 -2.96 -19.33 1.62
N ALA A 393 -2.08 -19.15 0.63
CA ALA A 393 -2.30 -19.64 -0.74
C ALA A 393 -2.43 -21.17 -0.86
N VAL A 394 -1.86 -21.91 0.10
CA VAL A 394 -1.95 -23.36 0.19
C VAL A 394 -3.20 -23.77 0.99
N MET A 395 -3.36 -23.23 2.20
CA MET A 395 -4.31 -23.73 3.20
C MET A 395 -5.66 -23.01 3.22
N GLU A 396 -5.71 -21.72 2.85
CA GLU A 396 -6.87 -20.84 3.01
C GLU A 396 -6.90 -19.74 1.93
N VAL A 397 -7.00 -20.14 0.66
CA VAL A 397 -6.95 -19.21 -0.50
C VAL A 397 -8.02 -18.11 -0.40
N GLN A 398 -9.17 -18.42 0.20
CA GLN A 398 -10.27 -17.47 0.44
C GLN A 398 -9.86 -16.22 1.25
N ASN A 399 -8.83 -16.35 2.08
CA ASN A 399 -8.34 -15.25 2.93
C ASN A 399 -7.24 -14.42 2.25
N LEU A 400 -6.76 -14.86 1.09
CA LEU A 400 -5.72 -14.18 0.32
C LEU A 400 -6.33 -13.13 -0.63
N ARG A 401 -5.60 -12.04 -0.89
CA ARG A 401 -6.06 -11.01 -1.81
C ARG A 401 -6.23 -11.58 -3.23
N PRO A 402 -7.39 -11.40 -3.91
CA PRO A 402 -7.64 -11.99 -5.22
C PRO A 402 -6.63 -11.58 -6.31
N SER A 403 -6.15 -10.33 -6.26
CA SER A 403 -5.13 -9.85 -7.21
C SER A 403 -3.79 -10.57 -7.04
N TYR A 404 -3.42 -10.91 -5.80
CA TYR A 404 -2.21 -11.66 -5.51
C TYR A 404 -2.36 -13.14 -5.88
N TRP A 405 -3.52 -13.73 -5.63
CA TRP A 405 -3.83 -15.09 -6.11
C TRP A 405 -3.74 -15.19 -7.64
N LYS A 406 -4.36 -14.25 -8.38
CA LYS A 406 -4.22 -14.16 -9.84
C LYS A 406 -2.77 -13.98 -10.29
N PHE A 407 -1.96 -13.26 -9.52
CA PHE A 407 -0.53 -13.13 -9.80
C PHE A 407 0.21 -14.47 -9.63
N LEU A 408 -0.04 -15.21 -8.55
CA LEU A 408 0.55 -16.55 -8.35
C LEU A 408 0.14 -17.54 -9.45
N LEU A 409 -1.12 -17.51 -9.88
CA LEU A 409 -1.58 -18.34 -10.99
C LEU A 409 -0.89 -17.98 -12.30
N ARG A 410 -0.70 -16.70 -12.62
CA ARG A 410 0.04 -16.30 -13.83
C ARG A 410 1.50 -16.76 -13.77
N LEU A 411 2.15 -16.57 -12.63
CA LEU A 411 3.54 -16.97 -12.41
C LEU A 411 3.74 -18.49 -12.58
N THR A 412 2.75 -19.29 -12.19
CA THR A 412 2.80 -20.76 -12.27
C THR A 412 2.12 -21.33 -13.51
N LYS A 413 1.62 -20.48 -14.43
CA LYS A 413 0.80 -20.88 -15.59
C LYS A 413 -0.40 -21.75 -15.19
N GLY A 414 -1.08 -21.38 -14.11
CA GLY A 414 -2.25 -22.07 -13.56
C GLY A 414 -1.94 -23.29 -12.69
N ARG A 415 -0.70 -23.77 -12.66
CA ARG A 415 -0.34 -25.01 -11.97
C ARG A 415 -0.55 -24.97 -10.46
N PHE A 416 -0.47 -23.79 -9.81
CA PHE A 416 -0.75 -23.67 -8.38
C PHE A 416 -2.21 -23.99 -8.01
N ALA A 417 -3.14 -23.92 -8.97
CA ALA A 417 -4.52 -24.36 -8.75
C ALA A 417 -4.65 -25.90 -8.71
N LEU A 418 -3.74 -26.63 -9.36
CA LEU A 418 -3.79 -28.10 -9.50
C LEU A 418 -3.32 -28.84 -8.24
N MET A 419 -2.91 -28.12 -7.19
CA MET A 419 -2.50 -28.72 -5.93
C MET A 419 -3.65 -29.51 -5.29
N ASN A 420 -3.39 -30.70 -4.74
CA ASN A 420 -4.40 -31.54 -4.10
C ASN A 420 -4.80 -30.97 -2.72
N ARG A 421 -5.69 -29.97 -2.74
CA ARG A 421 -6.16 -29.30 -1.52
C ARG A 421 -7.14 -30.15 -0.72
N LYS A 422 -7.84 -31.09 -1.35
CA LYS A 422 -8.73 -32.04 -0.66
C LYS A 422 -7.95 -32.88 0.36
N ALA A 423 -6.75 -33.35 -0.01
CA ALA A 423 -5.86 -34.06 0.92
C ALA A 423 -5.37 -33.18 2.09
N LEU A 424 -5.38 -31.84 1.94
CA LEU A 424 -4.99 -30.89 3.00
C LEU A 424 -6.15 -30.53 3.94
N ASP A 425 -7.40 -30.83 3.58
CA ASP A 425 -8.56 -30.53 4.43
C ASP A 425 -8.56 -31.27 5.77
N VAL A 426 -7.77 -32.35 5.88
CA VAL A 426 -7.52 -33.08 7.14
C VAL A 426 -7.00 -32.15 8.25
N PHE A 427 -6.37 -31.03 7.89
CA PHE A 427 -5.90 -30.01 8.82
C PHE A 427 -6.99 -29.05 9.31
N GLY A 428 -8.21 -29.12 8.77
CA GLY A 428 -9.37 -28.35 9.23
C GLY A 428 -9.40 -26.89 8.77
N THR A 429 -8.60 -26.52 7.76
CA THR A 429 -8.56 -25.13 7.24
C THR A 429 -9.52 -24.88 6.07
N GLY A 430 -10.14 -25.92 5.52
CA GLY A 430 -11.00 -25.82 4.34
C GLY A 430 -10.23 -25.38 3.09
N ALA A 431 -9.08 -26.01 2.84
CA ALA A 431 -8.21 -25.71 1.72
C ALA A 431 -8.92 -25.92 0.37
N SER A 432 -9.80 -26.91 0.23
CA SER A 432 -10.50 -27.21 -1.03
C SER A 432 -11.70 -26.31 -1.34
N ARG A 433 -12.12 -25.45 -0.40
CA ARG A 433 -13.42 -24.74 -0.43
C ARG A 433 -13.69 -23.96 -1.73
N GLU A 434 -12.69 -23.29 -2.29
CA GLU A 434 -12.79 -22.46 -3.50
C GLU A 434 -12.46 -23.21 -4.80
N PHE A 435 -12.20 -24.52 -4.73
CA PHE A 435 -11.69 -25.31 -5.87
C PHE A 435 -12.69 -26.34 -6.40
N HIS A 436 -13.99 -26.15 -6.15
CA HIS A 436 -15.07 -26.99 -6.71
C HIS A 436 -14.82 -28.50 -6.56
N ASN A 437 -14.29 -28.95 -5.43
CA ASN A 437 -13.92 -30.35 -5.18
C ASN A 437 -12.96 -30.93 -6.24
N PHE A 438 -12.02 -30.13 -6.74
CA PHE A 438 -10.97 -30.59 -7.63
C PHE A 438 -10.19 -31.75 -7.02
N ILE A 439 -10.11 -32.86 -7.76
CA ILE A 439 -9.31 -34.04 -7.43
C ILE A 439 -8.35 -34.27 -8.60
N PRO A 440 -7.03 -34.33 -8.36
CA PRO A 440 -6.07 -34.59 -9.42
C PRO A 440 -6.18 -36.03 -9.93
N ARG A 441 -6.03 -36.22 -11.25
CA ARG A 441 -5.81 -37.55 -11.83
C ARG A 441 -4.35 -37.92 -11.65
N LEU A 442 -4.07 -39.02 -10.94
CA LEU A 442 -2.72 -39.41 -10.56
C LEU A 442 -2.36 -40.79 -11.10
N ASP A 443 -1.13 -40.98 -11.54
CA ASP A 443 -0.61 -42.30 -11.94
C ASP A 443 -0.34 -43.14 -10.68
N PRO A 444 -1.05 -44.27 -10.49
CA PRO A 444 -0.89 -45.11 -9.30
C PRO A 444 0.54 -45.58 -9.05
N ARG A 445 1.35 -45.74 -10.11
CA ARG A 445 2.74 -46.20 -10.02
C ARG A 445 3.66 -45.25 -9.26
N TYR A 446 3.26 -43.98 -9.15
CA TYR A 446 4.02 -42.93 -8.45
C TYR A 446 3.30 -42.41 -7.21
N THR A 447 2.29 -43.12 -6.70
CA THR A 447 1.52 -42.74 -5.52
C THR A 447 1.88 -43.61 -4.32
N VAL A 448 1.82 -43.03 -3.12
CA VAL A 448 1.98 -43.78 -1.85
C VAL A 448 0.60 -44.19 -1.32
N VAL A 449 -0.41 -43.37 -1.57
CA VAL A 449 -1.80 -43.61 -1.21
C VAL A 449 -2.58 -43.84 -2.49
N THR A 450 -3.45 -44.85 -2.50
CA THR A 450 -4.29 -45.15 -3.66
C THR A 450 -5.05 -43.90 -4.10
N PRO A 451 -4.87 -43.43 -5.35
CA PRO A 451 -5.48 -42.19 -5.80
C PRO A 451 -6.99 -42.37 -5.98
N GLU A 452 -7.77 -41.33 -5.62
CA GLU A 452 -9.22 -41.34 -5.85
C GLU A 452 -9.59 -41.40 -7.34
N LEU A 453 -8.75 -40.82 -8.20
CA LEU A 453 -8.88 -40.83 -9.65
C LEU A 453 -7.56 -41.32 -10.28
N PRO A 454 -7.40 -42.65 -10.47
CA PRO A 454 -6.25 -43.19 -11.17
C PRO A 454 -6.24 -42.79 -12.65
N ILE A 455 -5.04 -42.65 -13.23
CA ILE A 455 -4.89 -42.55 -14.69
C ILE A 455 -4.97 -43.96 -15.25
N ASP A 456 -5.99 -44.23 -16.07
CA ASP A 456 -6.13 -45.48 -16.80
C ASP A 456 -5.14 -45.51 -17.98
N PHE A 457 -4.27 -46.52 -17.98
CA PHE A 457 -3.42 -46.86 -19.11
C PHE A 457 -4.13 -47.92 -19.93
N SER A 458 -5.17 -47.52 -20.67
CA SER A 458 -5.83 -48.36 -21.68
C SER A 458 -5.04 -48.39 -22.97
#